data_AF-X0UKM7-F1
#
_entry.id   AF-X0UKM7-F1
#
_cell.length_a   1.000
_cell.length_b   1.000
_cell.length_c   1.000
_cell.angle_alpha   90.00
_cell.angle_beta   90.00
_cell.angle_gamma   90.00
#
_symmetry.space_group_name_H-M   'P 1'
#
loop_
_entity.id
_entity.type
_entity.pdbx_description
1 polymer ?
#
loop_
_entity_poly.entity_id
_entity_poly.type
_entity_poly.pdbx_seq_one_letter_code
_entity_poly.pdbx_strand_id
1 'polypeptide(L)'
;MQELIDRKVAKIAFDNHQHIINLKSHITKSFLELAFFLKNNHDKKYYQVLGYDHFEEYLGTPEIGLSRSYAFKLIKVYEVWVEKYNIEVEKLQDIDVEKLYIATTLIKGEDYEERLEQARTLSRSDLRSFTSGGYKRYNVITCPYCKKMFEIKKGEE
;
A
#
# COMPACT_ATOMS: atom_id res chain seq x y z
N MET A 1 10.01 -22.55 36.51
CA MET A 1 10.00 -21.07 36.62
C MET A 1 10.30 -20.42 35.27
N GLN A 2 11.39 -20.80 34.59
CA GLN A 2 11.71 -20.34 33.23
C GLN A 2 10.58 -20.58 32.22
N GLU A 3 10.02 -21.80 32.18
CA GLU A 3 8.93 -22.15 31.26
C GLU A 3 7.65 -21.30 31.46
N LEU A 4 7.38 -20.83 32.69
CA LEU A 4 6.25 -19.93 32.97
C LEU A 4 6.52 -18.50 32.48
N ILE A 5 7.78 -18.05 32.57
CA ILE A 5 8.22 -16.77 32.03
C ILE A 5 8.12 -16.81 30.51
N ASP A 6 8.59 -17.87 29.88
CA ASP A 6 8.56 -18.03 28.42
C ASP A 6 7.11 -18.05 27.88
N ARG A 7 6.18 -18.73 28.56
CA ARG A 7 4.75 -18.70 28.21
C ARG A 7 4.13 -17.30 28.35
N LYS A 8 4.50 -16.55 29.39
CA LYS A 8 4.00 -15.18 29.60
C LYS A 8 4.53 -14.24 28.51
N VAL A 9 5.80 -14.34 28.17
CA VAL A 9 6.43 -13.56 27.09
C VAL A 9 5.79 -13.90 25.74
N ALA A 10 5.58 -15.18 25.45
CA ALA A 10 4.92 -15.63 24.23
C ALA A 10 3.50 -15.05 24.09
N LYS A 11 2.73 -15.03 25.18
CA LYS A 11 1.39 -14.41 25.20
C LYS A 11 1.46 -12.91 24.89
N ILE A 12 2.35 -12.18 25.56
CA ILE A 12 2.51 -10.73 25.33
C ILE A 12 2.92 -10.44 23.88
N ALA A 13 3.84 -11.24 23.32
CA ALA A 13 4.27 -11.09 21.94
C ALA A 13 3.11 -11.34 20.96
N PHE A 14 2.31 -12.38 21.19
CA PHE A 14 1.13 -12.68 20.39
C PHE A 14 0.09 -11.55 20.48
N ASP A 15 -0.25 -11.11 21.69
CA ASP A 15 -1.22 -10.04 21.91
C ASP A 15 -0.77 -8.74 21.22
N ASN A 16 0.51 -8.38 21.34
CA ASN A 16 1.10 -7.23 20.66
C ASN A 16 1.00 -7.34 19.13
N HIS A 17 1.32 -8.52 18.58
CA HIS A 17 1.21 -8.78 17.15
C HIS A 17 -0.23 -8.62 16.64
N GLN A 18 -1.21 -9.18 17.36
CA GLN A 18 -2.63 -9.03 17.01
C GLN A 18 -3.07 -7.56 17.05
N HIS A 19 -2.63 -6.79 18.05
CA HIS A 19 -2.92 -5.36 18.12
C HIS A 19 -2.36 -4.60 16.91
N ILE A 20 -1.13 -4.91 16.49
CA ILE A 20 -0.51 -4.29 15.31
C ILE A 20 -1.32 -4.60 14.05
N ILE A 21 -1.74 -5.85 13.85
CA ILE A 21 -2.55 -6.26 12.69
C ILE A 21 -3.87 -5.50 12.67
N ASN A 22 -4.58 -5.45 13.80
CA ASN A 22 -5.87 -4.77 13.90
C ASN A 22 -5.74 -3.27 13.63
N LEU A 23 -4.76 -2.61 14.23
CA LEU A 23 -4.49 -1.19 13.99
C LEU A 23 -4.17 -0.92 12.52
N LYS A 24 -3.38 -1.78 11.88
CA LYS A 24 -3.08 -1.66 10.45
C LYS A 24 -4.35 -1.76 9.59
N SER A 25 -5.24 -2.69 9.92
CA SER A 25 -6.53 -2.83 9.22
C SER A 25 -7.37 -1.56 9.35
N HIS A 26 -7.45 -0.99 10.55
CA HIS A 26 -8.16 0.27 10.79
C HIS A 26 -7.55 1.43 10.01
N ILE A 27 -6.22 1.53 9.96
CA ILE A 27 -5.51 2.57 9.19
C ILE A 27 -5.89 2.51 7.71
N THR A 28 -5.88 1.32 7.10
CA THR A 28 -6.29 1.16 5.69
C THR A 28 -7.73 1.63 5.49
N LYS A 29 -8.66 1.20 6.34
CA LYS A 29 -10.06 1.63 6.26
C LYS A 29 -10.18 3.15 6.35
N SER A 30 -9.53 3.77 7.33
CA SER A 30 -9.52 5.23 7.47
C SER A 30 -8.92 5.93 6.25
N PHE A 31 -7.90 5.37 5.60
CA PHE A 31 -7.38 5.94 4.35
C PHE A 31 -8.35 5.83 3.17
N LEU A 32 -9.12 4.75 3.08
CA LEU A 32 -10.16 4.61 2.04
C LEU A 32 -11.33 5.58 2.29
N GLU A 33 -11.73 5.79 3.53
CA GLU A 33 -12.71 6.80 3.91
C GLU A 33 -12.19 8.22 3.64
N LEU A 34 -10.94 8.51 4.00
CA LEU A 34 -10.28 9.77 3.67
C LEU A 34 -10.25 10.00 2.16
N ALA A 35 -9.93 8.97 1.37
CA ALA A 35 -9.93 9.06 -0.09
C ALA A 35 -11.29 9.48 -0.66
N PHE A 36 -12.39 8.93 -0.14
CA PHE A 36 -13.74 9.36 -0.51
C PHE A 36 -13.99 10.85 -0.24
N PHE A 37 -13.59 11.34 0.93
CA PHE A 37 -13.77 12.76 1.28
C PHE A 37 -12.86 13.67 0.46
N LEU A 38 -11.60 13.28 0.25
CA LEU A 38 -10.65 14.01 -0.59
C LEU A 38 -11.18 14.12 -2.03
N LYS A 39 -11.69 13.02 -2.59
CA LYS A 39 -12.30 12.99 -3.91
C LYS A 39 -13.50 13.92 -3.99
N ASN A 40 -14.45 13.82 -3.06
CA ASN A 40 -15.61 14.72 -3.03
C ASN A 40 -15.20 16.18 -2.91
N ASN A 41 -14.23 16.49 -2.04
CA ASN A 41 -13.73 17.84 -1.85
C ASN A 41 -13.12 18.39 -3.14
N HIS A 42 -12.31 17.58 -3.83
CA HIS A 42 -11.71 17.89 -5.11
C HIS A 42 -12.75 18.06 -6.23
N ASP A 43 -13.55 17.04 -6.50
CA ASP A 43 -14.47 16.97 -7.65
C ASP A 43 -15.57 18.03 -7.58
N LYS A 44 -16.08 18.28 -6.37
CA LYS A 44 -17.14 19.27 -6.11
C LYS A 44 -16.58 20.64 -5.75
N LYS A 45 -15.24 20.80 -5.74
CA LYS A 45 -14.53 22.04 -5.40
C LYS A 45 -14.92 22.61 -4.03
N TYR A 46 -15.17 21.75 -3.05
CA TYR A 46 -15.52 22.21 -1.70
C TYR A 46 -14.41 23.03 -1.05
N TYR A 47 -13.15 22.79 -1.40
CA TYR A 47 -12.04 23.66 -0.98
C TYR A 47 -12.26 25.14 -1.36
N GLN A 48 -12.91 25.44 -2.49
CA GLN A 48 -13.19 26.83 -2.89
C GLN A 48 -14.25 27.46 -2.00
N VAL A 49 -15.27 26.69 -1.60
CA VAL A 49 -16.30 27.14 -0.66
C VAL A 49 -15.70 27.39 0.72
N LEU A 50 -14.66 26.66 1.09
CA LEU A 50 -13.89 26.84 2.33
C LEU A 50 -12.88 28.00 2.25
N GLY A 51 -12.77 28.68 1.11
CA GLY A 51 -11.94 29.87 0.94
C GLY A 51 -10.54 29.62 0.38
N TYR A 52 -10.25 28.43 -0.16
CA TYR A 52 -8.97 28.11 -0.78
C TYR A 52 -9.05 28.22 -2.31
N ASP A 53 -8.03 28.80 -2.95
CA ASP A 53 -8.04 29.00 -4.41
C ASP A 53 -7.81 27.68 -5.14
N HIS A 54 -6.97 26.83 -4.56
CA HIS A 54 -6.52 25.58 -5.16
C HIS A 54 -6.59 24.41 -4.18
N PHE A 55 -6.89 23.21 -4.68
CA PHE A 55 -6.98 22.02 -3.84
C PHE A 55 -5.67 21.73 -3.09
N GLU A 56 -4.52 22.01 -3.71
CA GLU A 56 -3.21 21.83 -3.11
C GLU A 56 -2.95 22.77 -1.91
N GLU A 57 -3.51 23.98 -1.94
CA GLU A 57 -3.47 24.90 -0.82
C GLU A 57 -4.25 24.35 0.38
N TYR A 58 -5.47 23.86 0.13
CA TYR A 58 -6.30 23.19 1.14
C TYR A 58 -5.61 21.96 1.74
N LEU A 59 -4.94 21.15 0.91
CA LEU A 59 -4.20 19.97 1.38
C LEU A 59 -2.99 20.34 2.26
N GLY A 60 -2.34 21.47 1.97
CA GLY A 60 -1.14 21.94 2.65
C GLY A 60 -1.37 22.60 4.00
N THR A 61 -2.63 22.76 4.44
CA THR A 61 -2.94 23.35 5.75
C THR A 61 -2.39 22.49 6.89
N PRO A 62 -2.04 23.08 8.06
CA PRO A 62 -1.52 22.33 9.19
C PRO A 62 -2.45 21.21 9.69
N GLU A 63 -3.76 21.39 9.55
CA GLU A 63 -4.78 20.43 10.00
C GLU A 63 -4.86 19.20 9.08
N ILE A 64 -4.62 19.38 7.77
CA ILE A 64 -4.69 18.31 6.77
C ILE A 64 -3.30 17.70 6.55
N GLY A 65 -2.29 18.54 6.29
CA GLY A 65 -0.88 18.14 6.23
C GLY A 65 -0.57 17.08 5.16
N LEU A 66 -1.27 17.09 4.02
CA LEU A 66 -1.10 16.10 2.96
C LEU A 66 -0.38 16.70 1.75
N SER A 67 0.57 15.94 1.20
CA SER A 67 1.08 16.27 -0.13
C SER A 67 0.03 15.99 -1.21
N ARG A 68 0.01 16.81 -2.26
CA ARG A 68 -0.82 16.59 -3.45
C ARG A 68 -0.67 15.17 -4.00
N SER A 69 0.58 14.71 -4.15
CA SER A 69 0.88 13.38 -4.71
C SER A 69 0.25 12.24 -3.90
N TYR A 70 0.25 12.35 -2.57
CA TYR A 70 -0.33 11.34 -1.70
C TYR A 70 -1.86 11.41 -1.69
N ALA A 71 -2.45 12.60 -1.70
CA ALA A 71 -3.91 12.75 -1.82
C ALA A 71 -4.44 12.12 -3.12
N PHE A 72 -3.83 12.41 -4.27
CA PHE A 72 -4.24 11.81 -5.54
C PHE A 72 -4.00 10.29 -5.60
N LYS A 73 -2.97 9.80 -4.90
CA LYS A 73 -2.76 8.35 -4.75
C LYS A 73 -3.94 7.69 -4.03
N LEU A 74 -4.38 8.26 -2.91
CA LEU A 74 -5.52 7.76 -2.14
C LEU A 74 -6.81 7.79 -2.98
N ILE A 75 -7.07 8.93 -3.64
CA ILE A 75 -8.21 9.09 -4.55
C ILE A 75 -8.19 8.00 -5.62
N LYS A 76 -7.05 7.78 -6.27
CA LYS A 76 -6.91 6.77 -7.33
C LYS A 76 -7.23 5.35 -6.84
N VAL A 77 -6.79 5.00 -5.64
CA VAL A 77 -7.11 3.70 -5.02
C VAL A 77 -8.62 3.55 -4.84
N TYR A 78 -9.28 4.58 -4.30
CA TYR A 78 -10.73 4.57 -4.09
C TYR A 78 -11.51 4.48 -5.41
N GLU A 79 -11.17 5.33 -6.39
CA GLU A 79 -11.79 5.33 -7.72
C GLU A 79 -11.69 3.96 -8.41
N VAL A 80 -10.53 3.32 -8.34
CA VAL A 80 -10.31 2.05 -9.05
C VAL A 80 -11.00 0.90 -8.33
N TRP A 81 -10.75 0.72 -7.03
CA TRP A 81 -11.23 -0.47 -6.34
C TRP A 81 -12.68 -0.35 -5.88
N VAL A 82 -13.06 0.80 -5.33
CA VAL A 82 -14.39 0.99 -4.74
C VAL A 82 -15.39 1.46 -5.78
N GLU A 83 -15.08 2.47 -6.58
CA GLU A 83 -16.05 2.97 -7.58
C GLU A 83 -16.08 2.12 -8.85
N LYS A 84 -14.93 1.89 -9.50
CA LYS A 84 -14.88 1.19 -10.80
C LYS A 84 -15.16 -0.30 -10.69
N TYR A 85 -14.56 -1.01 -9.73
CA TYR A 85 -14.78 -2.45 -9.53
C TYR A 85 -15.82 -2.77 -8.46
N ASN A 86 -16.46 -1.75 -7.86
CA ASN A 86 -17.55 -1.92 -6.90
C ASN A 86 -17.19 -2.84 -5.71
N ILE A 87 -15.96 -2.75 -5.21
CA ILE A 87 -15.49 -3.55 -4.08
C ILE A 87 -15.76 -2.79 -2.77
N GLU A 88 -16.42 -3.48 -1.84
CA GLU A 88 -16.67 -2.96 -0.49
C GLU A 88 -15.37 -2.63 0.25
N VAL A 89 -15.37 -1.51 0.99
CA VAL A 89 -14.22 -1.04 1.78
C VAL A 89 -13.75 -2.10 2.78
N GLU A 90 -14.70 -2.82 3.38
CA GLU A 90 -14.48 -3.91 4.33
C GLU A 90 -13.64 -5.06 3.76
N LYS A 91 -13.68 -5.28 2.44
CA LYS A 91 -12.90 -6.35 1.77
C LYS A 91 -11.46 -5.94 1.46
N LEU A 92 -11.16 -4.64 1.57
CA LEU A 92 -9.85 -4.06 1.25
C LEU A 92 -9.04 -3.71 2.50
N GLN A 93 -9.66 -3.65 3.68
CA GLN A 93 -9.04 -3.12 4.91
C GLN A 93 -7.77 -3.85 5.35
N ASP A 94 -7.64 -5.15 5.07
CA ASP A 94 -6.45 -5.92 5.43
C ASP A 94 -5.28 -5.73 4.44
N ILE A 95 -5.54 -5.09 3.30
CA ILE A 95 -4.54 -4.80 2.27
C ILE A 95 -4.02 -3.38 2.47
N ASP A 96 -2.70 -3.25 2.56
CA ASP A 96 -2.07 -1.94 2.64
C ASP A 96 -2.36 -1.06 1.41
N VAL A 97 -2.73 0.20 1.63
CA VAL A 97 -3.07 1.18 0.58
C VAL A 97 -2.01 1.34 -0.49
N GLU A 98 -0.72 1.28 -0.14
CA GLU A 98 0.35 1.39 -1.14
C GLU A 98 0.37 0.15 -2.05
N LYS A 99 0.06 -1.04 -1.52
CA LYS A 99 -0.07 -2.26 -2.32
C LYS A 99 -1.28 -2.17 -3.23
N LEU A 100 -2.40 -1.68 -2.73
CA LEU A 100 -3.59 -1.39 -3.53
C LEU A 100 -3.26 -0.42 -4.67
N TYR A 101 -2.53 0.66 -4.37
CA TYR A 101 -2.11 1.63 -5.38
C TYR A 101 -1.21 0.99 -6.45
N ILE A 102 -0.16 0.27 -6.06
CA ILE A 102 0.71 -0.41 -7.02
C ILE A 102 -0.13 -1.36 -7.89
N ALA A 103 -1.02 -2.14 -7.28
CA ALA A 103 -1.90 -3.03 -8.01
C ALA A 103 -2.78 -2.28 -9.02
N THR A 104 -3.32 -1.09 -8.69
CA THR A 104 -4.06 -0.26 -9.68
C THR A 104 -3.25 0.04 -10.94
N THR A 105 -1.93 0.21 -10.81
CA THR A 105 -1.04 0.53 -11.94
C THR A 105 -0.68 -0.68 -12.80
N LEU A 106 -0.92 -1.89 -12.28
CA LEU A 106 -0.60 -3.16 -12.96
C LEU A 106 -1.78 -3.74 -13.73
N ILE A 107 -2.99 -3.26 -13.49
CA ILE A 107 -4.21 -3.76 -14.13
C ILE A 107 -4.15 -3.54 -15.64
N LYS A 108 -4.36 -4.61 -16.40
CA LYS A 108 -4.44 -4.65 -17.86
C LYS A 108 -5.76 -5.31 -18.26
N GLY A 109 -6.76 -4.50 -18.57
CA GLY A 109 -8.09 -4.99 -18.93
C GLY A 109 -8.88 -5.42 -17.70
N GLU A 110 -9.29 -6.69 -17.66
CA GLU A 110 -10.20 -7.26 -16.65
C GLU A 110 -9.47 -8.12 -15.59
N ASP A 111 -8.14 -8.07 -15.51
CA ASP A 111 -7.33 -8.87 -14.56
C ASP A 111 -7.34 -8.33 -13.10
N TYR A 112 -8.33 -7.52 -12.74
CA TYR A 112 -8.33 -6.79 -11.46
C TYR A 112 -8.38 -7.72 -10.23
N GLU A 113 -9.05 -8.87 -10.33
CA GLU A 113 -9.15 -9.88 -9.27
C GLU A 113 -7.77 -10.50 -8.97
N GLU A 114 -7.02 -10.85 -10.02
CA GLU A 114 -5.65 -11.35 -9.89
C GLU A 114 -4.75 -10.30 -9.24
N ARG A 115 -4.85 -9.04 -9.68
CA ARG A 115 -4.06 -7.94 -9.12
C ARG A 115 -4.43 -7.65 -7.67
N LEU A 116 -5.69 -7.80 -7.30
CA LEU A 116 -6.13 -7.65 -5.91
C LEU A 116 -5.58 -8.78 -5.02
N GLU A 117 -5.59 -10.01 -5.51
CA GLU A 117 -5.06 -11.14 -4.76
C GLU A 117 -3.53 -11.05 -4.61
N GLN A 118 -2.83 -10.59 -5.64
CA GLN A 118 -1.41 -10.24 -5.54
C GLN A 118 -1.18 -9.11 -4.53
N ALA A 119 -2.04 -8.09 -4.51
CA ALA A 119 -1.99 -7.03 -3.53
C ALA A 119 -2.18 -7.55 -2.10
N ARG A 120 -2.93 -8.64 -1.89
CA ARG A 120 -3.11 -9.29 -0.60
C ARG A 120 -1.87 -10.09 -0.18
N THR A 121 -1.39 -10.95 -1.08
CA THR A 121 -0.39 -11.99 -0.77
C THR A 121 1.07 -11.55 -0.86
N LEU A 122 1.44 -10.73 -1.85
CA LEU A 122 2.84 -10.42 -2.14
C LEU A 122 3.41 -9.32 -1.24
N SER A 123 4.73 -9.19 -1.10
CA SER A 123 5.29 -8.00 -0.45
C SER A 123 5.17 -6.75 -1.34
N ARG A 124 5.34 -5.55 -0.76
CA ARG A 124 5.41 -4.30 -1.54
C ARG A 124 6.54 -4.33 -2.58
N SER A 125 7.70 -4.89 -2.22
CA SER A 125 8.85 -5.02 -3.12
C SER A 125 8.55 -5.96 -4.28
N ASP A 126 7.87 -7.07 -4.02
CA ASP A 126 7.49 -8.03 -5.06
C ASP A 126 6.50 -7.39 -6.03
N LEU A 127 5.47 -6.69 -5.54
CA LEU A 127 4.53 -5.96 -6.40
C LEU A 127 5.23 -4.92 -7.29
N ARG A 128 6.18 -4.16 -6.74
CA ARG A 128 6.95 -3.18 -7.50
C ARG A 128 7.80 -3.84 -8.60
N SER A 129 8.23 -5.08 -8.43
CA SER A 129 9.00 -5.79 -9.45
C SER A 129 8.23 -5.99 -10.76
N PHE A 130 6.89 -5.99 -10.72
CA PHE A 130 6.03 -6.10 -11.90
C PHE A 130 5.81 -4.76 -12.62
N THR A 131 6.15 -3.62 -12.00
CA THR A 131 6.00 -2.31 -12.65
C THR A 131 7.12 -2.09 -13.69
N SER A 132 6.75 -1.66 -14.90
CA SER A 132 7.68 -1.41 -16.02
C SER A 132 8.72 -0.36 -15.61
N GLY A 133 9.93 -0.81 -15.29
CA GLY A 133 10.97 -0.02 -14.61
C GLY A 133 11.62 -0.75 -13.43
N GLY A 134 11.17 -1.97 -13.12
CA GLY A 134 11.69 -2.82 -12.07
C GLY A 134 13.21 -2.81 -11.99
N TYR A 135 13.73 -2.20 -10.93
CA TYR A 135 15.14 -2.24 -10.56
C TYR A 135 15.48 -3.70 -10.24
N LYS A 136 15.87 -4.43 -11.28
CA LYS A 136 16.41 -5.77 -11.19
C LYS A 136 17.78 -5.68 -10.50
N ARG A 137 17.80 -5.66 -9.17
CA ARG A 137 19.03 -5.77 -8.36
C ARG A 137 19.50 -7.22 -8.40
N TYR A 138 19.99 -7.64 -9.56
CA TYR A 138 20.84 -8.82 -9.66
C TYR A 138 22.27 -8.37 -9.48
N ASN A 139 23.03 -9.07 -8.65
CA ASN A 139 24.48 -9.02 -8.77
C ASN A 139 24.88 -10.11 -9.77
N VAL A 140 25.54 -9.74 -10.84
CA VAL A 140 26.18 -10.71 -11.74
C VAL A 140 27.49 -11.12 -11.10
N ILE A 141 27.56 -12.35 -10.60
CA ILE A 141 28.80 -12.91 -10.05
C ILE A 141 29.41 -13.81 -11.10
N THR A 142 30.68 -13.59 -11.41
CA THR A 142 31.44 -14.46 -12.30
C THR A 142 32.18 -15.48 -11.44
N CYS A 143 31.95 -16.78 -11.69
CA CYS A 143 32.70 -17.82 -11.02
C CYS A 143 34.20 -17.69 -11.39
N PRO A 144 35.11 -17.54 -10.42
CA PRO A 144 36.54 -17.34 -10.69
C PRO A 144 37.19 -18.57 -11.33
N TYR A 145 36.56 -19.75 -11.25
CA TYR A 145 37.13 -21.01 -11.72
C TYR A 145 36.69 -21.40 -13.13
N CYS A 146 35.39 -21.26 -13.44
CA CYS A 146 34.84 -21.66 -14.74
C CYS A 146 34.35 -20.49 -15.61
N LYS A 147 34.48 -19.25 -15.11
CA LYS A 147 34.07 -18.00 -15.79
C LYS A 147 32.60 -17.92 -16.20
N LYS A 148 31.75 -18.82 -15.71
CA LYS A 148 30.29 -18.72 -15.92
C LYS A 148 29.71 -17.60 -15.07
N MET A 149 28.73 -16.91 -15.63
CA MET A 149 28.00 -15.80 -14.99
C MET A 149 26.72 -16.32 -14.33
N PHE A 150 26.45 -15.88 -13.11
CA PHE A 150 25.26 -16.23 -12.35
C PHE A 150 24.55 -14.96 -11.88
N GLU A 151 23.23 -14.91 -12.03
CA GLU A 151 22.38 -13.84 -11.52
C GLU A 151 21.90 -14.21 -10.11
N ILE A 152 22.36 -13.50 -9.09
CA ILE A 152 21.91 -13.73 -7.71
C ILE A 152 20.98 -12.60 -7.29
N LYS A 153 19.79 -12.96 -6.76
CA LYS A 153 18.84 -12.01 -6.16
C LYS A 153 19.45 -11.46 -4.88
N LYS A 154 19.48 -10.13 -4.75
CA LYS A 154 20.01 -9.47 -3.55
C LYS A 154 19.15 -9.81 -2.32
N GLY A 155 19.65 -10.66 -1.42
CA GLY A 155 18.96 -11.04 -0.18
C GLY A 155 19.19 -12.48 0.31
N GLU A 156 19.83 -13.34 -0.48
CA GLU A 156 20.31 -14.65 -0.04
C GLU A 156 21.82 -14.56 0.21
N GLU A 157 22.19 -14.07 1.40
CA GLU A 157 23.51 -14.36 2.00
C GLU A 157 23.42 -15.64 2.83
#